data_AF-A0A3D5HXZ6-F1
#
_entry.id   AF-A0A3D5HXZ6-F1
#
_cell.length_a   1.000
_cell.length_b   1.000
_cell.length_c   1.000
_cell.angle_alpha   90.00
_cell.angle_beta   90.00
_cell.angle_gamma   90.00
#
_symmetry.space_group_name_H-M   'P 1'
#
loop_
_entity.id
_entity.type
_entity.pdbx_description
1 polymer ?
#
loop_
_entity_poly.entity_id
_entity_poly.type
_entity_poly.pdbx_seq_one_letter_code
_entity_poly.pdbx_strand_id
1 'polypeptide(L)'
;MRIHHPLVLAGLALLVACANQSTDSAPPVAPEPPKAAPDTSMPLEDASVPVHQAAIQAGALTPYSEDQAPELINRFSARIDEVEAFRQLAANAAAADPDCQVISMVEVASTSTTDDLRFWVECSDNNGDPVRYNFTEAELKSQS
;
A
#
# COMPACT_ATOMS: atom_id res chain seq x y z
N MET A 1 6.84 -7.58 -50.10
CA MET A 1 6.14 -6.33 -50.48
C MET A 1 6.58 -5.25 -49.52
N ARG A 2 7.30 -4.23 -50.01
CA ARG A 2 7.65 -3.02 -49.26
C ARG A 2 6.53 -2.01 -49.51
N ILE A 3 5.94 -1.49 -48.44
CA ILE A 3 5.08 -0.31 -48.54
C ILE A 3 5.78 0.79 -47.76
N HIS A 4 6.08 1.85 -48.50
CA HIS A 4 6.71 3.06 -48.05
C HIS A 4 5.67 4.18 -47.94
N HIS A 5 6.03 5.20 -47.14
CA HIS A 5 5.58 6.61 -47.15
C HIS A 5 4.45 6.99 -46.17
N PRO A 6 4.35 8.29 -45.78
CA PRO A 6 5.44 9.20 -45.43
C PRO A 6 5.15 10.07 -44.18
N LEU A 7 6.23 10.71 -43.74
CA LEU A 7 6.35 11.83 -42.80
C LEU A 7 5.51 13.05 -43.22
N VAL A 8 4.91 13.77 -42.27
CA VAL A 8 4.59 15.21 -42.42
C VAL A 8 4.90 15.96 -41.12
N LEU A 9 5.83 16.92 -41.27
CA LEU A 9 6.18 18.00 -40.33
C LEU A 9 5.10 19.09 -40.28
N ALA A 10 5.09 19.82 -39.16
CA ALA A 10 4.79 21.25 -38.95
C ALA A 10 3.90 21.38 -37.71
N GLY A 11 4.27 22.06 -36.62
CA GLY A 11 4.97 23.32 -36.53
C GLY A 11 3.94 24.40 -36.19
N LEU A 12 4.04 25.01 -35.01
CA LEU A 12 3.99 26.45 -34.76
C LEU A 12 3.87 26.72 -33.25
N ALA A 13 4.88 27.38 -32.71
CA ALA A 13 4.80 28.09 -31.44
C ALA A 13 4.00 29.38 -31.64
N LEU A 14 3.22 29.78 -30.63
CA LEU A 14 2.85 31.18 -30.43
C LEU A 14 2.65 31.48 -28.94
N LEU A 15 3.66 32.16 -28.40
CA LEU A 15 3.60 32.94 -27.17
C LEU A 15 2.67 34.12 -27.42
N VAL A 16 1.69 34.35 -26.54
CA VAL A 16 0.93 35.59 -26.48
C VAL A 16 1.21 36.25 -25.13
N ALA A 17 2.01 37.31 -25.19
CA ALA A 17 2.19 38.28 -24.12
C ALA A 17 1.52 39.59 -24.55
N CYS A 18 0.56 40.07 -23.75
CA CYS A 18 0.02 41.44 -23.81
C CYS A 18 -0.09 41.87 -22.34
N ALA A 19 0.88 42.64 -21.82
CA ALA A 19 0.94 44.09 -21.84
C ALA A 19 -0.16 44.76 -20.99
N ASN A 20 0.25 45.36 -19.88
CA ASN A 20 -0.35 46.60 -19.39
C ASN A 20 0.75 47.45 -18.75
N GLN A 21 1.22 48.43 -19.52
CA GLN A 21 2.03 49.54 -19.03
C GLN A 21 1.06 50.65 -18.63
N SER A 22 1.06 50.99 -17.34
CA SER A 22 0.49 52.24 -16.85
C SER A 22 1.65 53.14 -16.45
N THR A 23 1.86 54.20 -17.22
CA THR A 23 2.67 55.37 -16.87
C THR A 23 1.89 56.26 -15.91
N ASP A 24 2.47 56.69 -14.80
CA ASP A 24 2.52 58.12 -14.43
C ASP A 24 3.50 58.35 -13.25
N SER A 25 4.24 59.46 -13.29
CA SER A 25 5.31 59.81 -12.34
C SER A 25 4.85 60.85 -11.31
N ALA A 26 5.13 60.69 -10.01
CA ALA A 26 6.07 61.48 -9.16
C ALA A 26 5.52 61.54 -7.70
N PRO A 27 6.23 61.98 -6.64
CA PRO A 27 7.66 62.37 -6.45
C PRO A 27 8.37 61.53 -5.31
N PRO A 28 9.67 61.75 -4.98
CA PRO A 28 10.42 60.85 -4.11
C PRO A 28 10.18 61.14 -2.63
N VAL A 29 9.71 60.13 -1.89
CA VAL A 29 9.68 60.12 -0.42
C VAL A 29 10.72 59.10 0.05
N ALA A 30 11.52 59.52 1.03
CA ALA A 30 12.65 58.77 1.57
C ALA A 30 12.30 57.32 1.99
N PRO A 31 13.25 56.37 1.93
CA PRO A 31 12.96 54.98 2.25
C PRO A 31 12.75 54.80 3.76
N GLU A 32 11.51 54.50 4.16
CA GLU A 32 11.25 53.84 5.44
C GLU A 32 11.78 52.39 5.38
N PRO A 33 12.38 51.86 6.46
CA PRO A 33 12.84 50.47 6.50
C PRO A 33 11.67 49.51 6.24
N PRO A 34 11.84 48.47 5.40
CA PRO A 34 10.78 47.50 5.19
C PRO A 34 10.49 46.76 6.50
N LYS A 35 9.30 47.01 7.06
CA LYS A 35 8.69 46.18 8.08
C LYS A 35 8.60 44.75 7.52
N ALA A 36 9.27 43.81 8.20
CA ALA A 36 9.31 42.41 7.82
C ALA A 36 7.91 41.89 7.49
N ALA A 37 7.77 41.28 6.31
CA ALA A 37 6.59 40.54 5.94
C ALA A 37 6.42 39.37 6.93
N PRO A 38 5.20 39.05 7.39
CA PRO A 38 4.96 37.80 8.10
C PRO A 38 5.22 36.65 7.12
N ASP A 39 6.25 35.86 7.41
CA ASP A 39 6.52 34.57 6.79
C ASP A 39 5.24 33.74 6.88
N THR A 40 4.50 33.67 5.78
CA THR A 40 3.34 32.79 5.69
C THR A 40 3.88 31.41 5.37
N SER A 41 4.51 30.79 6.37
CA SER A 41 4.81 29.38 6.39
C SER A 41 3.47 28.64 6.45
N MET A 42 2.90 28.32 5.29
CA MET A 42 1.90 27.27 5.24
C MET A 42 2.64 25.96 5.50
N PRO A 43 2.26 25.18 6.53
CA PRO A 43 2.68 23.79 6.60
C PRO A 43 2.18 23.10 5.33
N LEU A 44 3.09 22.48 4.58
CA LEU A 44 2.70 21.44 3.64
C LEU A 44 2.03 20.36 4.48
N GLU A 45 0.70 20.36 4.52
CA GLU A 45 -0.07 19.25 5.06
C GLU A 45 0.40 17.99 4.33
N ASP A 46 1.01 17.10 5.11
CA ASP A 46 1.38 15.75 4.70
C ASP A 46 0.08 15.03 4.34
N ALA A 47 -0.26 15.04 3.04
CA ALA A 47 -1.40 14.30 2.52
C ALA A 47 -1.06 12.81 2.71
N SER A 48 -1.56 12.23 3.80
CA SER A 48 -1.41 10.82 4.13
C SER A 48 -1.92 9.98 2.97
N VAL A 49 -1.00 9.34 2.25
CA VAL A 49 -1.35 8.37 1.21
C VAL A 49 -2.08 7.22 1.93
N PRO A 50 -3.30 6.84 1.50
CA PRO A 50 -3.99 5.71 2.09
C PRO A 50 -3.12 4.46 1.91
N VAL A 51 -2.78 3.82 3.03
CA VAL A 51 -2.08 2.53 3.04
C VAL A 51 -3.06 1.50 2.51
N HIS A 52 -2.62 0.71 1.53
CA HIS A 52 -3.41 -0.38 0.99
C HIS A 52 -3.70 -1.43 2.06
N GLN A 53 -4.93 -1.94 2.09
CA GLN A 53 -5.34 -3.02 2.97
C GLN A 53 -6.36 -3.90 2.26
N ALA A 54 -5.98 -5.14 1.95
CA ALA A 54 -6.87 -6.14 1.36
C ALA A 54 -8.05 -6.46 2.30
N ALA A 55 -9.21 -6.77 1.71
CA ALA A 55 -10.34 -7.28 2.47
C ALA A 55 -10.08 -8.73 2.90
N ILE A 56 -10.43 -9.08 4.15
CA ILE A 56 -10.35 -10.47 4.64
C ILE A 56 -11.75 -11.07 4.59
N GLN A 57 -11.93 -12.15 3.84
CA GLN A 57 -13.21 -12.86 3.82
C GLN A 57 -13.54 -13.44 5.19
N ALA A 58 -14.81 -13.41 5.58
CA ALA A 58 -15.26 -13.86 6.90
C ALA A 58 -14.84 -15.31 7.24
N GLY A 59 -14.71 -16.18 6.23
CA GLY A 59 -14.28 -17.56 6.41
C GLY A 59 -12.77 -17.76 6.54
N ALA A 60 -11.94 -16.82 6.08
CA ALA A 60 -10.50 -16.99 5.91
C ALA A 60 -9.75 -17.24 7.25
N LEU A 61 -10.31 -16.73 8.34
CA LEU A 61 -9.78 -16.85 9.71
C LEU A 61 -10.80 -17.51 10.65
N THR A 62 -11.64 -18.40 10.13
CA THR A 62 -12.48 -19.22 11.02
C THR A 62 -11.56 -20.00 11.96
N PRO A 63 -11.75 -19.92 13.29
CA PRO A 63 -10.90 -20.62 14.23
C PRO A 63 -10.95 -22.13 13.99
N TYR A 64 -9.81 -22.79 14.16
CA TYR A 64 -9.77 -24.24 14.12
C TYR A 64 -10.59 -24.83 15.27
N SER A 65 -11.22 -25.96 14.99
CA SER A 65 -11.96 -26.74 15.97
C SER A 65 -11.58 -28.21 15.86
N GLU A 66 -11.77 -28.95 16.95
CA GLU A 66 -11.48 -30.39 16.99
C GLU A 66 -12.32 -31.17 15.98
N ASP A 67 -13.56 -30.73 15.73
CA ASP A 67 -14.47 -31.35 14.75
C ASP A 67 -13.99 -31.16 13.30
N GLN A 68 -13.33 -30.03 12.99
CA GLN A 68 -12.94 -29.67 11.62
C GLN A 68 -11.47 -30.02 11.31
N ALA A 69 -10.58 -29.95 12.30
CA ALA A 69 -9.14 -30.11 12.11
C ALA A 69 -8.47 -30.85 13.29
N PRO A 70 -8.90 -32.09 13.61
CA PRO A 70 -8.45 -32.82 14.80
C PRO A 70 -6.93 -33.05 14.82
N GLU A 71 -6.33 -33.30 13.66
CA GLU A 71 -4.88 -33.50 13.55
C GLU A 71 -4.07 -32.23 13.85
N LEU A 72 -4.56 -31.06 13.41
CA LEU A 72 -3.93 -29.77 13.66
C LEU A 72 -4.06 -29.41 15.13
N ILE A 73 -5.27 -29.53 15.70
CA ILE A 73 -5.53 -29.30 17.12
C ILE A 73 -4.65 -30.20 17.98
N ASN A 74 -4.55 -31.49 17.65
CA ASN A 74 -3.69 -32.40 18.41
C ASN A 74 -2.20 -32.03 18.29
N ARG A 75 -1.71 -31.76 17.07
CA ARG A 75 -0.31 -31.39 16.80
C ARG A 75 0.11 -30.11 17.52
N PHE A 76 -0.75 -29.11 17.55
CA PHE A 76 -0.45 -27.78 18.10
C PHE A 76 -1.21 -27.48 19.38
N SER A 77 -1.72 -28.50 20.09
CA SER A 77 -2.58 -28.33 21.27
C SER A 77 -2.02 -27.39 22.33
N ALA A 78 -0.71 -27.42 22.58
CA ALA A 78 -0.04 -26.54 23.53
C ALA A 78 0.14 -25.08 23.06
N ARG A 79 -0.02 -24.82 21.77
CA ARG A 79 0.22 -23.52 21.12
C ARG A 79 -0.95 -23.07 20.24
N ILE A 80 -2.15 -23.64 20.40
CA ILE A 80 -3.24 -23.40 19.45
C ILE A 80 -3.67 -21.93 19.42
N ASP A 81 -3.65 -21.26 20.57
CA ASP A 81 -3.91 -19.82 20.67
C ASP A 81 -2.85 -18.99 19.94
N GLU A 82 -1.58 -19.41 20.00
CA GLU A 82 -0.50 -18.76 19.24
C GLU A 82 -0.67 -18.99 17.74
N VAL A 83 -1.06 -20.20 17.32
CA VAL A 83 -1.35 -20.51 15.92
C VAL A 83 -2.41 -19.58 15.37
N GLU A 84 -3.52 -19.38 16.08
CA GLU A 84 -4.57 -18.45 15.65
C GLU A 84 -4.08 -16.99 15.60
N ALA A 85 -3.30 -16.56 16.60
CA ALA A 85 -2.71 -15.23 16.59
C ALA A 85 -1.76 -15.01 15.39
N PHE A 86 -0.93 -16.00 15.06
CA PHE A 86 -0.04 -15.92 13.91
C PHE A 86 -0.79 -16.01 12.57
N ARG A 87 -1.92 -16.74 12.49
CA ARG A 87 -2.80 -16.67 11.31
C ARG A 87 -3.29 -15.24 11.10
N GLN A 88 -3.72 -14.56 12.15
CA GLN A 88 -4.13 -13.15 12.03
C GLN A 88 -2.96 -12.25 11.58
N LEU A 89 -1.75 -12.46 12.11
CA LEU A 89 -0.56 -11.70 11.68
C LEU A 89 -0.22 -11.95 10.21
N ALA A 90 -0.27 -13.21 9.74
CA ALA A 90 -0.04 -13.56 8.35
C ALA A 90 -1.07 -12.90 7.43
N ALA A 91 -2.35 -12.91 7.81
CA ALA A 91 -3.41 -12.24 7.08
C ALA A 91 -3.15 -10.73 6.97
N ASN A 92 -2.77 -10.08 8.07
CA ASN A 92 -2.49 -8.66 8.09
C ASN A 92 -1.26 -8.30 7.23
N ALA A 93 -0.21 -9.13 7.29
CA ALA A 93 1.00 -8.94 6.49
C ALA A 93 0.71 -9.06 4.98
N ALA A 94 -0.05 -10.08 4.57
CA ALA A 94 -0.48 -10.21 3.17
C ALA A 94 -1.42 -9.08 2.74
N ALA A 95 -2.31 -8.63 3.62
CA ALA A 95 -3.26 -7.59 3.28
C ALA A 95 -2.61 -6.21 3.06
N ALA A 96 -1.43 -5.97 3.62
CA ALA A 96 -0.66 -4.75 3.36
C ALA A 96 -0.02 -4.71 1.96
N ASP A 97 0.04 -5.84 1.25
CA ASP A 97 0.61 -5.91 -0.09
C ASP A 97 -0.36 -5.32 -1.14
N PRO A 98 0.04 -4.29 -1.92
CA PRO A 98 -0.81 -3.66 -2.93
C PRO A 98 -1.29 -4.60 -4.03
N ASP A 99 -0.62 -5.74 -4.25
CA ASP A 99 -1.04 -6.75 -5.21
C ASP A 99 -2.11 -7.68 -4.63
N CYS A 100 -2.32 -7.72 -3.30
CA CYS A 100 -3.37 -8.52 -2.68
C CYS A 100 -4.68 -7.74 -2.53
N GLN A 101 -5.78 -8.21 -3.14
CA GLN A 101 -7.08 -7.52 -3.07
C GLN A 101 -8.04 -8.13 -2.06
N VAL A 102 -8.15 -9.46 -2.05
CA VAL A 102 -9.08 -10.17 -1.16
C VAL A 102 -8.44 -11.46 -0.66
N ILE A 103 -8.29 -11.58 0.66
CA ILE A 103 -7.81 -12.79 1.32
C ILE A 103 -8.96 -13.79 1.46
N SER A 104 -8.81 -14.97 0.86
CA SER A 104 -9.80 -16.04 0.90
C SER A 104 -9.51 -17.10 1.96
N MET A 105 -8.23 -17.32 2.29
CA MET A 105 -7.83 -18.44 3.14
C MET A 105 -6.48 -18.17 3.82
N VAL A 106 -6.38 -18.53 5.10
CA VAL A 106 -5.15 -18.40 5.90
C VAL A 106 -4.94 -19.68 6.68
N GLU A 107 -3.85 -20.39 6.41
CA GLU A 107 -3.67 -21.75 6.92
C GLU A 107 -2.26 -21.99 7.45
N VAL A 108 -2.17 -22.89 8.43
CA VAL A 108 -0.89 -23.44 8.87
C VAL A 108 -0.32 -24.30 7.74
N ALA A 109 0.93 -24.04 7.35
CA ALA A 109 1.61 -24.85 6.36
C ALA A 109 1.88 -26.27 6.89
N SER A 110 1.85 -27.27 6.02
CA SER A 110 2.13 -28.66 6.40
C SER A 110 3.55 -28.87 6.93
N THR A 111 4.47 -27.99 6.53
CA THR A 111 5.87 -27.94 6.97
C THR A 111 6.07 -27.29 8.34
N SER A 112 5.01 -26.74 8.94
CA SER A 112 5.08 -26.14 10.29
C SER A 112 5.39 -27.18 11.34
N THR A 113 6.23 -26.77 12.29
CA THR A 113 6.61 -27.56 13.46
C THR A 113 6.21 -26.81 14.73
N THR A 114 6.30 -27.46 15.89
CA THR A 114 6.00 -26.81 17.18
C THR A 114 6.96 -25.68 17.52
N ASP A 115 8.16 -25.65 16.91
CA ASP A 115 9.20 -24.66 17.19
C ASP A 115 9.36 -23.59 16.09
N ASP A 116 8.83 -23.87 14.90
CA ASP A 116 8.80 -22.97 13.74
C ASP A 116 7.43 -23.07 13.06
N LEU A 117 6.51 -22.18 13.46
CA LEU A 117 5.21 -22.06 12.80
C LEU A 117 5.39 -21.40 11.42
N ARG A 118 4.68 -21.92 10.43
CA ARG A 118 4.68 -21.42 9.06
C ARG A 118 3.26 -21.31 8.56
N PHE A 119 2.99 -20.29 7.77
CA PHE A 119 1.65 -19.97 7.30
C PHE A 119 1.68 -19.68 5.83
N TRP A 120 0.57 -19.94 5.17
CA TRP A 120 0.32 -19.40 3.84
C TRP A 120 -1.03 -18.70 3.80
N VAL A 121 -1.09 -17.66 2.97
CA VAL A 121 -2.28 -16.86 2.73
C VAL A 121 -2.60 -16.94 1.26
N GLU A 122 -3.82 -17.36 0.93
CA GLU A 122 -4.36 -17.24 -0.42
C GLU A 122 -5.11 -15.92 -0.55
N CYS A 123 -4.74 -15.17 -1.58
CA CYS A 123 -5.33 -13.89 -1.91
C CYS A 123 -5.58 -13.80 -3.41
N SER A 124 -6.64 -13.11 -3.83
CA SER A 124 -6.79 -12.75 -5.24
C SER A 124 -6.05 -11.45 -5.56
N ASP A 125 -5.38 -11.37 -6.70
CA ASP A 125 -4.74 -10.15 -7.17
C ASP A 125 -5.72 -9.16 -7.83
N ASN A 126 -5.19 -8.10 -8.44
CA ASN A 126 -5.96 -7.10 -9.18
C ASN A 126 -6.73 -7.65 -10.39
N ASN A 127 -6.32 -8.82 -10.92
CA ASN A 127 -7.00 -9.51 -12.02
C ASN A 127 -7.97 -10.59 -11.51
N GLY A 128 -7.98 -10.85 -10.21
CA GLY A 128 -8.73 -11.95 -9.60
C GLY A 128 -7.97 -13.28 -9.61
N ASP A 129 -6.70 -13.30 -10.01
CA ASP A 129 -5.87 -14.50 -10.04
C ASP A 129 -5.37 -14.85 -8.62
N PRO A 130 -5.29 -16.13 -8.25
CA PRO A 130 -4.83 -16.52 -6.92
C PRO A 130 -3.31 -16.33 -6.77
N VAL A 131 -2.92 -15.62 -5.72
CA VAL A 131 -1.55 -15.42 -5.26
C VAL A 131 -1.40 -16.04 -3.87
N ARG A 132 -0.27 -16.71 -3.64
CA ARG A 132 0.04 -17.30 -2.34
C ARG A 132 1.22 -16.59 -1.69
N TYR A 133 0.97 -16.01 -0.53
CA TYR A 133 1.99 -15.49 0.36
C TYR A 133 2.38 -16.57 1.37
N ASN A 134 3.65 -16.62 1.75
CA ASN A 134 4.13 -17.58 2.75
C ASN A 134 4.91 -16.82 3.81
N PHE A 135 4.70 -17.18 5.07
CA PHE A 135 5.33 -16.51 6.22
C PHE A 135 5.86 -17.53 7.21
N THR A 136 6.97 -17.17 7.84
CA THR A 136 7.54 -17.86 9.00
C THR A 136 7.16 -17.14 10.29
N GLU A 137 7.18 -17.87 11.40
CA GLU A 137 6.97 -17.31 12.74
C GLU A 137 7.94 -16.16 13.03
N ALA A 138 9.20 -16.30 12.59
CA ALA A 138 10.23 -15.28 12.78
C ALA A 138 9.93 -13.99 11.98
N GLU A 139 9.51 -14.10 10.72
CA GLU A 139 9.11 -12.96 9.90
C GLU A 139 7.93 -12.22 10.52
N LEU A 140 6.92 -12.95 11.00
CA LEU A 140 5.72 -12.35 11.59
C LEU A 140 6.02 -11.66 12.94
N LYS A 141 6.88 -12.26 13.78
CA LYS A 141 7.33 -11.63 15.03
C LYS A 141 8.12 -10.34 14.81
N SER A 142 8.85 -10.24 13.69
CA SER A 142 9.64 -9.03 13.39
C SER A 142 8.78 -7.84 12.96
N GLN A 143 7.50 -8.08 12.62
CA GLN A 143 6.55 -7.09 12.12
C GLN A 143 5.52 -6.66 13.18
N SER A 144 5.48 -7.33 14.34
CA SER A 144 4.52 -7.12 15.44
C SER A 144 5.05 -6.21 16.54
#